data_AF-A0A139M8K3-F1
#
_entry.id   AF-A0A139M8K3-F1
#
_cell.length_a   1.000
_cell.length_b   1.000
_cell.length_c   1.000
_cell.angle_alpha   90.00
_cell.angle_beta   90.00
_cell.angle_gamma   90.00
#
_symmetry.space_group_name_H-M   'P 1'
#
loop_
_entity.id
_entity.type
_entity.pdbx_description
1 polymer ?
#
loop_
_entity_poly.entity_id
_entity_poly.type
_entity_poly.pdbx_seq_one_letter_code
_entity_poly.pdbx_strand_id
1 'polypeptide(L)'
;MATKVFISFRYSDGKNIKDELVDLFDESTEIINRSEDVDRNQMSEETIQKYLYEKLKDTSVTILLLTPEAVSYKKDWYGEYDDWLYDELRYSLEDRTNNRTNGVVAVYTDGARDKLFIEDNHYCSCCQQNQPCKILKDFDNLARKNMLNIKPNFKKELCNNLYSDEYDSYISLVSLEVFKKDYKKYIDNAKEKRDRLEEFEIKKRMD
;
A
#
# COMPACT_ATOMS: atom_id res chain seq x y z
N MET A 1 19.52 6.12 -8.59
CA MET A 1 18.75 5.77 -9.80
C MET A 1 17.30 6.11 -9.50
N ALA A 2 16.58 6.74 -10.43
CA ALA A 2 15.20 7.15 -10.18
C ALA A 2 14.30 5.95 -9.86
N THR A 3 13.44 6.10 -8.87
CA THR A 3 12.44 5.09 -8.50
C THR A 3 11.26 5.19 -9.42
N LYS A 4 10.95 4.10 -10.11
CA LYS A 4 9.75 3.98 -10.93
C LYS A 4 8.59 3.54 -10.06
N VAL A 5 7.55 4.36 -9.98
CA VAL A 5 6.39 4.14 -9.10
C VAL A 5 5.13 3.85 -9.90
N PHE A 6 4.25 3.03 -9.33
CA PHE A 6 2.90 2.78 -9.83
C PHE A 6 1.89 3.21 -8.75
N ILE A 7 0.95 4.07 -9.10
CA ILE A 7 -0.12 4.55 -8.22
C ILE A 7 -1.35 3.71 -8.51
N SER A 8 -1.71 2.86 -7.57
CA SER A 8 -2.95 2.08 -7.59
C SER A 8 -4.03 2.87 -6.86
N PHE A 9 -5.14 3.15 -7.55
CA PHE A 9 -6.20 4.00 -7.02
C PHE A 9 -7.56 3.62 -7.58
N ARG A 10 -8.61 3.98 -6.86
CA ARG A 10 -9.98 3.85 -7.37
C ARG A 10 -10.37 5.11 -8.13
N TYR A 11 -10.82 4.95 -9.37
CA TYR A 11 -11.11 6.10 -10.24
C TYR A 11 -12.24 7.02 -9.72
N SER A 12 -13.29 6.44 -9.11
CA SER A 12 -14.48 7.17 -8.66
C SER A 12 -14.19 8.26 -7.62
N ASP A 13 -13.23 8.04 -6.72
CA ASP A 13 -12.91 8.98 -5.64
C ASP A 13 -11.40 9.25 -5.44
N GLY A 14 -10.53 8.66 -6.26
CA GLY A 14 -9.07 8.80 -6.16
C GLY A 14 -8.41 9.56 -7.31
N LYS A 15 -9.11 9.84 -8.41
CA LYS A 15 -8.50 10.43 -9.62
C LYS A 15 -7.80 11.76 -9.35
N ASN A 16 -8.50 12.73 -8.75
CA ASN A 16 -7.92 14.05 -8.48
C ASN A 16 -6.68 13.96 -7.57
N ILE A 17 -6.70 13.06 -6.59
CA ILE A 17 -5.56 12.84 -5.69
C ILE A 17 -4.39 12.23 -6.46
N LYS A 18 -4.65 11.27 -7.35
CA LYS A 18 -3.62 10.71 -8.22
C LYS A 18 -3.02 11.80 -9.11
N ASP A 19 -3.82 12.69 -9.69
CA ASP A 19 -3.34 13.77 -10.55
C ASP A 19 -2.45 14.75 -9.75
N GLU A 20 -2.87 15.13 -8.52
CA GLU A 20 -2.03 15.94 -7.62
C GLU A 20 -0.69 15.27 -7.26
N LEU A 21 -0.66 13.94 -7.13
CA LEU A 21 0.59 13.20 -6.90
C LEU A 21 1.46 13.12 -8.15
N VAL A 22 0.86 13.06 -9.35
CA VAL A 22 1.60 13.12 -10.61
C VAL A 22 2.32 14.46 -10.74
N ASP A 23 1.59 15.56 -10.54
CA ASP A 23 2.16 16.91 -10.59
C ASP A 23 3.33 17.05 -9.60
N LEU A 24 3.16 16.51 -8.37
CA LEU A 24 4.22 16.49 -7.36
C LEU A 24 5.45 15.67 -7.78
N PHE A 25 5.26 14.58 -8.52
CA PHE A 25 6.36 13.72 -8.98
C PHE A 25 7.04 14.25 -10.23
N ASP A 26 6.35 14.99 -11.09
CA ASP A 26 6.93 15.60 -12.30
C ASP A 26 7.95 16.70 -11.95
N GLU A 27 7.84 17.30 -10.76
CA GLU A 27 8.85 18.20 -10.20
C GLU A 27 10.12 17.46 -9.71
N SER A 28 10.07 16.12 -9.61
CA SER A 28 11.15 15.30 -9.09
C SER A 28 12.03 14.70 -10.18
N THR A 29 13.35 14.76 -10.01
CA THR A 29 14.29 14.00 -10.85
C THR A 29 14.48 12.55 -10.37
N GLU A 30 13.93 12.21 -9.21
CA GLU A 30 14.18 10.93 -8.54
C GLU A 30 13.00 9.97 -8.61
N ILE A 31 11.81 10.43 -8.96
CA ILE A 31 10.60 9.62 -9.09
C ILE A 31 10.12 9.65 -10.54
N ILE A 32 9.82 8.48 -11.09
CA ILE A 32 9.22 8.35 -12.43
C ILE A 32 7.88 7.66 -12.26
N ASN A 33 6.80 8.37 -12.54
CA ASN A 33 5.46 7.80 -12.50
C ASN A 33 5.19 6.91 -13.73
N ARG A 34 4.63 5.72 -13.54
CA ARG A 34 4.24 4.77 -14.59
C ARG A 34 2.73 4.48 -14.62
N SER A 35 1.95 5.23 -13.85
CA SER A 35 0.49 5.06 -13.73
C SER A 35 -0.23 5.70 -14.91
N GLU A 36 -1.35 5.13 -15.34
CA GLU A 36 -2.17 5.66 -16.44
C GLU A 36 -3.66 5.62 -16.06
N ASP A 37 -4.45 6.48 -16.69
CA ASP A 37 -5.89 6.66 -16.42
C ASP A 37 -6.79 5.81 -17.34
N VAL A 38 -6.30 4.66 -17.80
CA VAL A 38 -7.04 3.83 -18.76
C VAL A 38 -8.22 3.16 -18.07
N ASP A 39 -9.44 3.51 -18.49
CA ASP A 39 -10.65 2.74 -18.19
C ASP A 39 -10.63 1.42 -18.97
N ARG A 40 -10.62 0.30 -18.24
CA ARG A 40 -10.49 -1.06 -18.80
C ARG A 40 -11.76 -1.90 -18.71
N ASN A 41 -12.88 -1.27 -18.40
CA ASN A 41 -14.17 -1.96 -18.22
C ASN A 41 -14.64 -2.78 -19.45
N GLN A 42 -14.06 -2.56 -20.64
CA GLN A 42 -14.41 -3.26 -21.89
C GLN A 42 -13.37 -4.33 -22.31
N MET A 43 -12.29 -4.54 -21.55
CA MET A 43 -11.23 -5.49 -21.90
C MET A 43 -11.47 -6.88 -21.29
N SER A 44 -10.93 -7.95 -21.91
CA SER A 44 -10.96 -9.28 -21.31
C SER A 44 -9.98 -9.39 -20.14
N GLU A 45 -10.27 -10.27 -19.16
CA GLU A 45 -9.40 -10.51 -18.00
C GLU A 45 -7.95 -10.84 -18.39
N GLU A 46 -7.74 -11.72 -19.38
CA GLU A 46 -6.40 -12.08 -19.86
C GLU A 46 -5.64 -10.86 -20.43
N THR A 47 -6.35 -10.00 -21.17
CA THR A 47 -5.76 -8.79 -21.73
C THR A 47 -5.39 -7.81 -20.62
N ILE A 48 -6.23 -7.68 -19.60
CA ILE A 48 -6.00 -6.79 -18.46
C ILE A 48 -4.85 -7.30 -17.59
N GLN A 49 -4.79 -8.60 -17.35
CA GLN A 49 -3.68 -9.24 -16.64
C GLN A 49 -2.36 -8.95 -17.37
N LYS A 50 -2.29 -9.23 -18.67
CA LYS A 50 -1.08 -8.99 -19.46
C LYS A 50 -0.69 -7.51 -19.44
N TYR A 51 -1.66 -6.61 -19.61
CA TYR A 51 -1.43 -5.17 -19.54
C TYR A 51 -0.85 -4.76 -18.17
N LEU A 52 -1.45 -5.20 -17.06
CA LEU A 52 -0.97 -4.88 -15.71
C LEU A 52 0.45 -5.44 -15.47
N TYR A 53 0.74 -6.62 -16.01
CA TYR A 53 2.06 -7.24 -15.88
C TYR A 53 3.12 -6.42 -16.62
N GLU A 54 2.83 -5.97 -17.83
CA GLU A 54 3.74 -5.12 -18.59
C GLU A 54 4.03 -3.80 -17.88
N LYS A 55 3.00 -3.18 -17.27
CA LYS A 55 3.17 -1.92 -16.52
C LYS A 55 3.97 -2.10 -15.24
N LEU A 56 3.68 -3.15 -14.47
CA LEU A 56 4.35 -3.39 -13.20
C LEU A 56 5.79 -3.88 -13.37
N LYS A 57 6.12 -4.52 -14.50
CA LYS A 57 7.46 -5.08 -14.79
C LYS A 57 8.61 -4.08 -14.62
N ASP A 58 8.38 -2.81 -14.96
CA ASP A 58 9.39 -1.75 -14.86
C ASP A 58 9.18 -0.84 -13.64
N THR A 59 8.45 -1.32 -12.61
CA THR A 59 8.19 -0.56 -11.38
C THR A 59 8.96 -1.16 -10.21
N SER A 60 9.16 -0.36 -9.18
CA SER A 60 9.87 -0.78 -7.96
C SER A 60 9.05 -0.58 -6.70
N VAL A 61 8.09 0.36 -6.75
CA VAL A 61 7.20 0.69 -5.66
C VAL A 61 5.79 0.87 -6.19
N THR A 62 4.83 0.33 -5.47
CA THR A 62 3.41 0.63 -5.65
C THR A 62 2.93 1.56 -4.53
N ILE A 63 2.31 2.67 -4.89
CA ILE A 63 1.63 3.58 -3.98
C ILE A 63 0.15 3.24 -4.06
N LEU A 64 -0.42 2.72 -2.98
CA LEU A 64 -1.83 2.38 -2.90
C LEU A 64 -2.62 3.54 -2.28
N LEU A 65 -3.54 4.15 -3.02
CA LEU A 65 -4.43 5.19 -2.48
C LEU A 65 -5.65 4.57 -1.80
N LEU A 66 -5.79 4.83 -0.50
CA LEU A 66 -6.94 4.43 0.33
C LEU A 66 -7.87 5.63 0.54
N THR A 67 -8.76 5.81 -0.41
CA THR A 67 -9.94 6.68 -0.37
C THR A 67 -11.13 5.96 0.29
N PRO A 68 -12.23 6.64 0.67
CA PRO A 68 -13.37 6.00 1.33
C PRO A 68 -13.92 4.79 0.57
N GLU A 69 -13.94 4.82 -0.76
CA GLU A 69 -14.39 3.69 -1.56
C GLU A 69 -13.30 2.62 -1.70
N ALA A 70 -12.02 2.97 -1.72
CA ALA A 70 -10.90 2.03 -1.88
C ALA A 70 -10.53 1.21 -0.63
N VAL A 71 -11.08 1.53 0.56
CA VAL A 71 -10.80 0.79 1.80
C VAL A 71 -11.25 -0.67 1.72
N SER A 72 -12.26 -0.99 0.92
CA SER A 72 -12.74 -2.36 0.74
C SER A 72 -12.90 -2.68 -0.74
N TYR A 73 -12.54 -3.91 -1.10
CA TYR A 73 -12.68 -4.37 -2.46
C TYR A 73 -14.14 -4.61 -2.84
N LYS A 74 -14.42 -4.42 -4.13
CA LYS A 74 -15.67 -4.87 -4.75
C LYS A 74 -15.63 -6.38 -4.94
N LYS A 75 -16.80 -6.99 -4.82
CA LYS A 75 -17.03 -8.41 -5.08
C LYS A 75 -18.16 -8.56 -6.08
N ASP A 76 -18.07 -9.59 -6.90
CA ASP A 76 -19.14 -9.97 -7.82
C ASP A 76 -20.32 -10.61 -7.05
N TRP A 77 -21.31 -11.08 -7.79
CA TRP A 77 -22.49 -11.69 -7.19
C TRP A 77 -22.24 -13.07 -6.55
N TYR A 78 -21.13 -13.72 -6.89
CA TYR A 78 -20.66 -14.96 -6.26
C TYR A 78 -19.79 -14.70 -5.02
N GLY A 79 -19.46 -13.43 -4.74
CA GLY A 79 -18.59 -13.04 -3.63
C GLY A 79 -17.10 -13.11 -3.98
N GLU A 80 -16.74 -13.30 -5.25
CA GLU A 80 -15.36 -13.28 -5.72
C GLU A 80 -14.88 -11.83 -5.87
N TYR A 81 -13.60 -11.57 -5.62
CA TYR A 81 -13.04 -10.22 -5.76
C TYR A 81 -12.99 -9.81 -7.23
N ASP A 82 -13.84 -8.85 -7.59
CA ASP A 82 -13.93 -8.22 -8.91
C ASP A 82 -13.63 -6.73 -8.76
N ASP A 83 -12.35 -6.42 -8.56
CA ASP A 83 -11.88 -5.07 -8.31
C ASP A 83 -10.47 -4.87 -8.87
N TRP A 84 -10.32 -3.90 -9.76
CA TRP A 84 -9.03 -3.53 -10.33
C TRP A 84 -7.99 -3.16 -9.28
N LEU A 85 -8.42 -2.52 -8.19
CA LEU A 85 -7.53 -2.17 -7.09
C LEU A 85 -6.95 -3.41 -6.41
N TYR A 86 -7.72 -4.50 -6.35
CA TYR A 86 -7.24 -5.78 -5.83
C TYR A 86 -6.21 -6.40 -6.75
N ASP A 87 -6.49 -6.44 -8.07
CA ASP A 87 -5.57 -7.00 -9.05
C ASP A 87 -4.25 -6.26 -9.09
N GLU A 88 -4.27 -4.93 -9.08
CA GLU A 88 -3.08 -4.08 -9.08
C GLU A 88 -2.18 -4.36 -7.87
N LEU A 89 -2.76 -4.46 -6.67
CA LEU A 89 -1.99 -4.74 -5.46
C LEU A 89 -1.51 -6.19 -5.40
N ARG A 90 -2.36 -7.16 -5.76
CA ARG A 90 -1.99 -8.58 -5.86
C ARG A 90 -0.80 -8.75 -6.79
N TYR A 91 -0.88 -8.19 -7.98
CA TYR A 91 0.17 -8.27 -8.98
C TYR A 91 1.44 -7.51 -8.57
N SER A 92 1.30 -6.41 -7.82
CA SER A 92 2.46 -5.73 -7.22
C SER A 92 3.20 -6.62 -6.20
N LEU A 93 2.49 -7.51 -5.51
CA LEU A 93 3.05 -8.38 -4.47
C LEU A 93 3.53 -9.74 -5.01
N GLU A 94 3.17 -10.12 -6.23
CA GLU A 94 3.56 -11.38 -6.87
C GLU A 94 5.01 -11.35 -7.38
N ASP A 95 5.73 -12.45 -7.13
CA ASP A 95 7.06 -12.66 -7.70
C ASP A 95 6.90 -13.53 -8.95
N ARG A 96 7.41 -13.05 -10.09
CA ARG A 96 7.10 -13.59 -11.42
C ARG A 96 8.34 -13.51 -12.31
N THR A 97 8.35 -14.30 -13.39
CA THR A 97 9.46 -14.29 -14.35
C THR A 97 9.69 -12.88 -14.90
N ASN A 98 10.86 -12.30 -14.60
CA ASN A 98 11.25 -10.93 -14.93
C ASN A 98 10.46 -9.80 -14.23
N ASN A 99 9.76 -10.09 -13.13
CA ASN A 99 9.13 -9.07 -12.29
C ASN A 99 9.23 -9.47 -10.81
N ARG A 100 9.99 -8.72 -10.03
CA ARG A 100 10.10 -8.93 -8.59
C ARG A 100 8.90 -8.30 -7.87
N THR A 101 8.60 -8.80 -6.68
CA THR A 101 7.70 -8.13 -5.73
C THR A 101 8.07 -6.65 -5.59
N ASN A 102 7.09 -5.75 -5.67
CA ASN A 102 7.28 -4.32 -5.42
C ASN A 102 7.29 -4.01 -3.92
N GLY A 103 8.01 -2.95 -3.55
CA GLY A 103 7.74 -2.27 -2.29
C GLY A 103 6.37 -1.63 -2.33
N VAL A 104 5.66 -1.53 -1.21
CA VAL A 104 4.33 -0.90 -1.20
C VAL A 104 4.18 0.07 -0.04
N VAL A 105 3.58 1.22 -0.31
CA VAL A 105 3.12 2.18 0.71
C VAL A 105 1.64 2.45 0.49
N ALA A 106 0.84 2.38 1.55
CA ALA A 106 -0.56 2.75 1.55
C ALA A 106 -0.72 4.19 2.04
N VAL A 107 -1.32 5.04 1.19
CA VAL A 107 -1.55 6.46 1.46
C VAL A 107 -3.06 6.68 1.62
N TYR A 108 -3.49 7.08 2.81
CA TYR A 108 -4.92 7.25 3.10
C TYR A 108 -5.35 8.71 3.09
N THR A 109 -6.60 8.94 2.68
CA THR A 109 -7.27 10.25 2.80
C THR A 109 -7.93 10.40 4.16
N ASP A 110 -8.16 11.64 4.60
CA ASP A 110 -8.86 11.89 5.86
C ASP A 110 -10.27 11.27 5.87
N GLY A 111 -10.97 11.26 4.74
CA GLY A 111 -12.28 10.60 4.62
C GLY A 111 -12.25 9.08 4.82
N ALA A 112 -11.09 8.44 4.64
CA ALA A 112 -10.91 7.00 4.87
C ALA A 112 -10.47 6.68 6.31
N ARG A 113 -10.00 7.67 7.08
CA ARG A 113 -9.37 7.50 8.39
C ARG A 113 -10.18 6.60 9.33
N ASP A 114 -11.45 6.93 9.51
CA ASP A 114 -12.34 6.23 10.45
C ASP A 114 -12.66 4.79 10.02
N LYS A 115 -12.38 4.41 8.77
CA LYS A 115 -12.52 3.02 8.32
C LYS A 115 -11.25 2.19 8.57
N LEU A 116 -10.11 2.85 8.77
CA LEU A 116 -8.80 2.22 8.84
C LEU A 116 -8.33 1.97 10.27
N PHE A 117 -8.58 2.90 11.18
CA PHE A 117 -8.14 2.79 12.57
C PHE A 117 -8.99 3.64 13.52
N ILE A 118 -8.79 3.44 14.82
CA ILE A 118 -9.18 4.37 15.88
C ILE A 118 -7.95 4.82 16.66
N GLU A 119 -7.99 6.03 17.20
CA GLU A 119 -6.98 6.51 18.14
C GLU A 119 -7.24 5.91 19.53
N ASP A 120 -6.18 5.48 20.22
CA ASP A 120 -6.24 4.96 21.57
C ASP A 120 -4.96 5.33 22.35
N ASN A 121 -4.87 4.95 23.62
CA ASN A 121 -3.66 5.02 24.41
C ASN A 121 -3.31 3.64 24.96
N HIS A 122 -2.09 3.19 24.68
CA HIS A 122 -1.58 1.91 25.17
C HIS A 122 -0.61 2.13 26.34
N TYR A 123 -0.89 1.48 27.48
CA TYR A 123 0.07 1.40 28.57
C TYR A 123 1.12 0.34 28.28
N CYS A 124 2.36 0.76 28.05
CA CYS A 124 3.48 -0.17 27.89
C CYS A 124 4.11 -0.50 29.26
N SER A 125 4.07 -1.77 29.66
CA SER A 125 4.68 -2.22 30.92
C SER A 125 6.22 -2.13 30.93
N CYS A 126 6.86 -2.20 29.75
CA CYS A 126 8.31 -2.05 29.62
C CYS A 126 8.76 -0.61 29.86
N CYS A 127 8.05 0.36 29.29
CA CYS A 127 8.37 1.78 29.39
C CYS A 127 7.66 2.49 30.56
N GLN A 128 6.74 1.81 31.25
CA GLN A 128 5.92 2.33 32.34
C GLN A 128 5.19 3.65 31.99
N GLN A 129 4.72 3.77 30.75
CA GLN A 129 4.07 4.98 30.25
C GLN A 129 2.92 4.64 29.29
N ASN A 130 1.95 5.55 29.21
CA ASN A 130 0.93 5.54 28.17
C ASN A 130 1.50 6.17 26.89
N GLN A 131 1.30 5.50 25.77
CA GLN A 131 1.65 6.03 24.45
C GLN A 131 0.39 6.15 23.59
N PRO A 132 0.20 7.30 22.90
CA PRO A 132 -0.86 7.39 21.90
C PRO A 132 -0.55 6.40 20.78
N CYS A 133 -1.56 5.64 20.38
CA CYS A 133 -1.42 4.63 19.35
C CYS A 133 -2.67 4.54 18.50
N LYS A 134 -2.55 3.82 17.38
CA LYS A 134 -3.67 3.52 16.49
C LYS A 134 -4.00 2.04 16.57
N ILE A 135 -5.26 1.72 16.80
CA ILE A 135 -5.76 0.35 16.65
C ILE A 135 -6.25 0.21 15.21
N LEU A 136 -5.50 -0.53 14.40
CA LEU A 136 -5.91 -0.84 13.03
C LEU A 136 -7.18 -1.69 13.04
N LYS A 137 -8.21 -1.21 12.34
CA LYS A 137 -9.42 -1.98 12.07
C LYS A 137 -9.11 -3.13 11.12
N ASP A 138 -9.97 -4.13 11.11
CA ASP A 138 -9.98 -5.10 10.01
C ASP A 138 -10.79 -4.50 8.86
N PHE A 139 -10.19 -4.46 7.68
CA PHE A 139 -10.82 -3.95 6.47
C PHE A 139 -10.44 -4.84 5.29
N ASP A 140 -11.38 -5.03 4.37
CA ASP A 140 -11.32 -6.02 3.29
C ASP A 140 -10.39 -5.56 2.15
N ASN A 141 -9.09 -5.49 2.45
CA ASN A 141 -8.04 -5.05 1.54
C ASN A 141 -6.73 -5.79 1.82
N LEU A 142 -5.99 -6.13 0.76
CA LEU A 142 -4.73 -6.88 0.88
C LEU A 142 -3.65 -6.06 1.60
N ALA A 143 -3.75 -4.73 1.61
CA ALA A 143 -2.91 -3.86 2.42
C ALA A 143 -2.99 -4.23 3.91
N ARG A 144 -4.20 -4.44 4.43
CA ARG A 144 -4.41 -4.79 5.85
C ARG A 144 -3.74 -6.11 6.22
N LYS A 145 -3.76 -7.09 5.32
CA LYS A 145 -3.12 -8.40 5.52
C LYS A 145 -1.59 -8.33 5.57
N ASN A 146 -1.01 -7.24 5.08
CA ASN A 146 0.43 -6.97 5.08
C ASN A 146 0.82 -5.80 6.01
N MET A 147 -0.06 -5.46 6.95
CA MET A 147 0.23 -4.57 8.09
C MET A 147 0.42 -5.40 9.35
N LEU A 148 1.35 -4.98 10.21
CA LEU A 148 1.72 -5.66 11.46
C LEU A 148 2.23 -7.09 11.23
N ASN A 149 2.83 -7.36 10.07
CA ASN A 149 3.19 -8.69 9.59
C ASN A 149 4.71 -8.98 9.63
N ILE A 150 5.50 -8.17 10.35
CA ILE A 150 6.90 -8.50 10.63
C ILE A 150 6.98 -9.82 11.42
N LYS A 151 7.92 -10.68 11.07
CA LYS A 151 8.19 -11.90 11.82
C LYS A 151 8.78 -11.52 13.20
N PRO A 152 8.46 -12.27 14.27
CA PRO A 152 8.84 -11.91 15.64
C PRO A 152 10.33 -11.60 15.85
N ASN A 153 11.23 -12.34 15.18
CA ASN A 153 12.68 -12.17 15.32
C ASN A 153 13.22 -10.86 14.70
N PHE A 154 12.42 -10.18 13.88
CA PHE A 154 12.81 -8.95 13.18
C PHE A 154 12.06 -7.71 13.67
N LYS A 155 11.09 -7.88 14.58
CA LYS A 155 10.29 -6.79 15.16
C LYS A 155 11.19 -5.71 15.76
N LYS A 156 10.96 -4.46 15.37
CA LYS A 156 11.72 -3.28 15.80
C LYS A 156 11.10 -2.59 17.00
N GLU A 157 9.78 -2.50 17.08
CA GLU A 157 9.13 -1.96 18.27
C GLU A 157 9.33 -2.94 19.43
N LEU A 158 9.93 -2.47 20.53
CA LEU A 158 10.23 -3.28 21.70
C LEU A 158 9.06 -3.31 22.69
N CYS A 159 8.15 -2.34 22.59
CA CYS A 159 6.95 -2.30 23.41
C CYS A 159 6.01 -3.46 23.07
N ASN A 160 5.47 -4.10 24.11
CA ASN A 160 4.48 -5.16 23.96
C ASN A 160 3.23 -4.62 23.26
N ASN A 161 2.66 -5.39 22.33
CA ASN A 161 1.43 -5.05 21.59
C ASN A 161 1.45 -3.71 20.82
N LEU A 162 2.63 -3.11 20.65
CA LEU A 162 2.85 -1.97 19.77
C LEU A 162 3.72 -2.38 18.59
N TYR A 163 3.55 -1.67 17.50
CA TYR A 163 4.23 -1.89 16.23
C TYR A 163 4.69 -0.54 15.70
N SER A 164 5.87 -0.52 15.09
CA SER A 164 6.34 0.62 14.33
C SER A 164 5.69 0.63 12.95
N ASP A 165 4.94 1.68 12.62
CA ASP A 165 4.39 1.89 11.27
C ASP A 165 5.50 1.90 10.19
N GLU A 166 6.70 2.33 10.56
CA GLU A 166 7.85 2.44 9.66
C GLU A 166 8.59 1.11 9.46
N TYR A 167 8.57 0.20 10.43
CA TYR A 167 9.42 -1.00 10.38
C TYR A 167 8.69 -2.34 10.49
N ASP A 168 7.57 -2.40 11.22
CA ASP A 168 6.93 -3.66 11.60
C ASP A 168 5.76 -4.06 10.68
N SER A 169 5.52 -3.27 9.64
CA SER A 169 4.56 -3.55 8.57
C SER A 169 5.29 -3.54 7.22
N TYR A 170 5.06 -4.56 6.39
CA TYR A 170 5.57 -4.52 5.02
C TYR A 170 4.96 -3.35 4.24
N ILE A 171 3.65 -3.13 4.42
CA ILE A 171 2.93 -1.99 3.85
C ILE A 171 2.71 -0.94 4.94
N SER A 172 3.47 0.16 4.89
CA SER A 172 3.23 1.30 5.78
C SER A 172 1.94 2.01 5.44
N LEU A 173 1.27 2.55 6.46
CA LEU A 173 0.07 3.37 6.33
C LEU A 173 0.38 4.83 6.71
N VAL A 174 0.21 5.76 5.77
CA VAL A 174 0.54 7.18 5.97
C VAL A 174 -0.58 8.07 5.44
N SER A 175 -0.87 9.21 6.10
CA SER A 175 -1.87 10.14 5.59
C SER A 175 -1.36 10.85 4.33
N LEU A 176 -2.26 11.21 3.44
CA LEU A 176 -1.94 11.93 2.21
C LEU A 176 -1.13 13.21 2.48
N GLU A 177 -1.52 13.99 3.49
CA GLU A 177 -0.81 15.22 3.84
C GLU A 177 0.64 14.98 4.28
N VAL A 178 0.86 13.95 5.11
CA VAL A 178 2.20 13.60 5.59
C VAL A 178 3.03 13.01 4.45
N PHE A 179 2.41 12.18 3.61
CA PHE A 179 3.07 11.60 2.44
C PHE A 179 3.54 12.71 1.48
N LYS A 180 2.69 13.69 1.14
CA LYS A 180 3.07 14.79 0.24
C LYS A 180 4.23 15.64 0.77
N LYS A 181 4.33 15.80 2.10
CA LYS A 181 5.42 16.56 2.74
C LYS A 181 6.78 15.89 2.61
N ASP A 182 6.83 14.55 2.58
CA ASP A 182 8.08 13.79 2.49
C ASP A 182 7.88 12.44 1.76
N TYR A 183 7.42 12.51 0.51
CA TYR A 183 7.06 11.32 -0.26
C TYR A 183 8.27 10.41 -0.50
N LYS A 184 9.47 11.01 -0.62
CA LYS A 184 10.72 10.31 -0.86
C LYS A 184 11.05 9.36 0.29
N LYS A 185 10.94 9.81 1.55
CA LYS A 185 11.13 8.95 2.72
C LYS A 185 10.28 7.69 2.65
N TYR A 186 8.99 7.83 2.35
CA TYR A 186 8.06 6.70 2.33
C TYR A 186 8.27 5.76 1.14
N ILE A 187 8.64 6.30 -0.02
CA ILE A 187 8.97 5.49 -1.20
C ILE A 187 10.27 4.71 -0.98
N ASP A 188 11.29 5.33 -0.39
CA ASP A 188 12.55 4.65 -0.08
C ASP A 188 12.37 3.60 1.04
N ASN A 189 11.58 3.89 2.07
CA ASN A 189 11.22 2.88 3.09
C ASN A 189 10.51 1.66 2.47
N ALA A 190 9.58 1.88 1.52
CA ALA A 190 8.93 0.78 0.81
C ALA A 190 9.93 -0.05 -0.01
N LYS A 191 10.92 0.59 -0.65
CA LYS A 191 11.99 -0.11 -1.38
C LYS A 191 12.88 -0.92 -0.46
N GLU A 192 13.27 -0.36 0.68
CA GLU A 192 14.09 -1.05 1.66
C GLU A 192 13.37 -2.30 2.18
N LYS A 193 12.07 -2.21 2.49
CA LYS A 193 11.25 -3.36 2.91
C LYS A 193 11.17 -4.46 1.85
N ARG A 194 11.08 -4.08 0.58
CA ARG A 194 11.15 -5.02 -0.54
C ARG A 194 12.49 -5.77 -0.58
N ASP A 195 13.58 -5.12 -0.23
CA ASP A 195 14.92 -5.75 -0.28
C ASP A 195 15.20 -6.67 0.92
N ARG A 196 14.26 -6.74 1.89
CA ARG A 196 14.28 -7.58 3.11
C ARG A 196 12.95 -8.34 3.30
N LEU A 197 12.37 -8.80 2.19
CA LEU A 197 11.07 -9.47 2.14
C LEU A 197 10.95 -10.66 3.10
N GLU A 198 12.04 -11.38 3.31
CA GLU A 198 12.13 -12.55 4.18
C GLU A 198 11.80 -12.25 5.64
N GLU A 199 11.82 -10.98 6.04
CA GLU A 199 11.49 -10.56 7.40
C GLU A 199 9.99 -10.45 7.66
N PHE A 200 9.17 -10.51 6.60
CA PHE A 200 7.72 -10.32 6.68
C PHE A 200 6.95 -11.59 6.29
N GLU A 201 5.79 -11.79 6.90
CA GLU A 201 4.80 -12.78 6.46
C GLU A 201 3.91 -12.16 5.39
N ILE A 202 4.33 -12.24 4.13
CA ILE A 202 3.65 -11.59 3.00
C ILE A 202 2.42 -12.37 2.55
N LYS A 203 1.28 -11.70 2.49
CA LYS A 203 0.04 -12.21 1.90
C LYS A 203 -0.17 -11.58 0.52
N LYS A 204 -0.31 -12.41 -0.51
CA LYS A 204 -0.45 -11.95 -1.91
C LYS A 204 -1.89 -12.02 -2.44
N ARG A 205 -2.78 -12.70 -1.71
CA ARG A 205 -4.18 -12.89 -2.06
C ARG A 205 -5.04 -12.74 -0.81
N MET A 206 -6.26 -12.29 -1.01
CA MET A 206 -7.30 -12.37 0.01
C MET A 206 -7.71 -13.84 0.18
N ASP A 207 -8.11 -14.20 1.41
CA ASP A 207 -8.61 -15.54 1.75
C ASP A 207 -10.09 -15.69 1.35
#